data_AF-A0A842ZZU9-F1
#
_entry.id   AF-A0A842ZZU9-F1
#
_cell.length_a   1.000
_cell.length_b   1.000
_cell.length_c   1.000
_cell.angle_alpha   90.00
_cell.angle_beta   90.00
_cell.angle_gamma   90.00
#
_symmetry.space_group_name_H-M   'P 1'
#
loop_
_entity.id
_entity.type
_entity.pdbx_description
1 polymer ?
#
loop_
_entity_poly.entity_id
_entity_poly.type
_entity_poly.pdbx_seq_one_letter_code
_entity_poly.pdbx_strand_id
1 'polypeptide(L)'
;MSTIASAADNPWDMWNTTNPEAAGAMFGMAMFTCAIFAIVWFIIWILVAIWVYKDANKRGKSGVLWLIIVILLGLIGLIIWLVVRGEKQASSRNCPNCGRGIPEDARSCPYCNKKFEE
;
A
#
# COMPACT_ATOMS: atom_id res chain seq x y z
N MET A 1 -55.68 43.04 -23.22
CA MET A 1 -55.17 41.88 -22.47
C MET A 1 -53.82 41.50 -23.06
N SER A 2 -52.75 42.15 -22.62
CA SER A 2 -51.38 41.75 -22.93
C SER A 2 -50.94 40.79 -21.84
N THR A 3 -50.94 39.50 -22.17
CA THR A 3 -50.24 38.48 -21.39
C THR A 3 -48.76 38.87 -21.36
N ILE A 4 -48.31 39.42 -20.24
CA ILE A 4 -46.90 39.46 -19.89
C ILE A 4 -46.41 38.02 -19.94
N ALA A 5 -45.61 37.69 -20.95
CA ALA A 5 -44.81 36.48 -20.93
C ALA A 5 -43.96 36.57 -19.67
N SER A 6 -44.28 35.74 -18.68
CA SER A 6 -43.43 35.57 -17.51
C SER A 6 -42.04 35.25 -18.03
N ALA A 7 -41.05 36.06 -17.67
CA ALA A 7 -39.64 35.84 -17.98
C ALA A 7 -39.07 34.68 -17.14
N ALA A 8 -39.73 33.53 -17.22
CA ALA A 8 -39.31 32.24 -16.71
C ALA A 8 -39.64 31.30 -17.86
N ASP A 9 -38.69 30.85 -18.67
CA ASP A 9 -37.68 29.86 -18.28
C ASP A 9 -36.63 29.71 -19.41
N ASN A 10 -35.63 30.59 -19.47
CA ASN A 10 -34.47 30.30 -20.32
C ASN A 10 -33.74 29.05 -19.75
N PRO A 11 -33.64 27.93 -20.49
CA PRO A 11 -33.07 26.68 -19.96
C PRO A 11 -31.58 26.77 -19.60
N TRP A 12 -30.95 27.90 -19.88
CA TRP A 12 -29.54 28.15 -19.61
C TRP A 12 -29.30 28.74 -18.21
N ASP A 13 -30.32 29.31 -17.56
CA ASP A 13 -30.17 29.89 -16.23
C ASP A 13 -29.92 28.81 -15.16
N MET A 14 -30.35 27.56 -15.38
CA MET A 14 -30.03 26.44 -14.48
C MET A 14 -28.52 26.16 -14.34
N TRP A 15 -27.68 26.68 -15.24
CA TRP A 15 -26.21 26.56 -15.19
C TRP A 15 -25.53 27.81 -14.59
N ASN A 16 -26.30 28.82 -14.18
CA ASN A 16 -25.80 30.05 -13.57
C ASN A 16 -25.45 29.84 -12.08
N THR A 17 -24.24 30.21 -11.68
CA THR A 17 -23.71 30.02 -10.31
C THR A 17 -24.38 30.90 -9.26
N THR A 18 -25.19 31.88 -9.65
CA THR A 18 -26.04 32.66 -8.72
C THR A 18 -27.28 31.91 -8.26
N ASN A 19 -27.62 30.77 -8.87
CA ASN A 19 -28.75 29.94 -8.46
C ASN A 19 -28.33 28.97 -7.34
N PRO A 20 -28.96 29.03 -6.16
CA PRO A 20 -28.51 28.27 -4.98
C PRO A 20 -28.66 26.74 -5.14
N GLU A 21 -29.61 26.29 -5.97
CA GLU A 21 -29.80 24.88 -6.33
C GLU A 21 -28.69 24.36 -7.25
N ALA A 22 -28.28 25.15 -8.25
CA ALA A 22 -27.15 24.83 -9.12
C ALA A 22 -25.83 24.81 -8.34
N ALA A 23 -25.61 25.78 -7.44
CA ALA A 23 -24.47 25.80 -6.54
C ALA A 23 -24.44 24.57 -5.62
N GLY A 24 -25.56 24.22 -4.97
CA GLY A 24 -25.67 23.04 -4.11
C GLY A 24 -25.38 21.73 -4.83
N ALA A 25 -25.88 21.57 -6.06
CA ALA A 25 -25.60 20.40 -6.90
C ALA A 25 -24.11 20.28 -7.27
N MET A 26 -23.45 21.40 -7.59
CA MET A 26 -22.01 21.44 -7.88
C MET A 26 -21.17 21.07 -6.66
N PHE A 27 -21.48 21.61 -5.48
CA PHE A 27 -20.79 21.26 -4.23
C PHE A 27 -21.00 19.79 -3.86
N GLY A 28 -22.22 19.27 -3.99
CA GLY A 28 -22.52 17.86 -3.73
C GLY A 28 -21.74 16.91 -4.65
N MET A 29 -21.68 17.21 -5.95
CA MET A 29 -20.96 16.39 -6.92
C MET A 29 -19.44 16.44 -6.71
N ALA A 30 -18.88 17.62 -6.41
CA ALA A 30 -17.46 17.77 -6.09
C ALA A 30 -17.08 17.01 -4.81
N MET A 31 -17.89 17.11 -3.75
CA MET A 31 -17.64 16.39 -2.50
C MET A 31 -17.73 14.87 -2.68
N PHE A 32 -18.70 14.39 -3.47
CA PHE A 32 -18.85 12.97 -3.75
C PHE A 32 -17.66 12.40 -4.54
N THR A 33 -17.21 13.11 -5.57
CA THR A 33 -16.02 12.69 -6.34
C THR A 33 -14.76 12.69 -5.48
N CYS A 34 -14.50 13.75 -4.70
CA CYS A 34 -13.38 13.79 -3.76
C CYS A 34 -13.44 12.65 -2.72
N ALA A 35 -14.63 12.33 -2.21
CA ALA A 35 -14.81 11.22 -1.28
C ALA A 35 -14.47 9.87 -1.92
N ILE A 36 -14.89 9.61 -3.16
CA ILE A 36 -14.53 8.40 -3.90
C ILE A 36 -13.02 8.30 -4.07
N PHE A 37 -12.35 9.38 -4.51
CA PHE A 37 -10.90 9.37 -4.66
C PHE A 37 -10.17 9.09 -3.34
N ALA A 38 -10.62 9.70 -2.24
CA ALA A 38 -10.06 9.45 -0.92
C ALA A 38 -10.24 7.99 -0.48
N ILE A 39 -11.42 7.40 -0.71
CA ILE A 39 -11.72 6.00 -0.40
C ILE A 39 -10.83 5.07 -1.22
N VAL A 40 -10.72 5.29 -2.54
CA VAL A 40 -9.86 4.47 -3.41
C VAL A 40 -8.40 4.57 -2.97
N TRP A 41 -7.92 5.77 -2.68
CA TRP A 41 -6.57 5.97 -2.16
C TRP A 41 -6.34 5.21 -0.86
N PHE A 42 -7.29 5.27 0.07
CA PHE A 42 -7.21 4.56 1.36
C PHE A 42 -7.22 3.05 1.19
N ILE A 43 -8.06 2.52 0.29
CA ILE A 43 -8.09 1.09 -0.06
C ILE A 43 -6.73 0.63 -0.60
N ILE A 44 -6.15 1.39 -1.55
CA ILE A 44 -4.82 1.08 -2.09
C ILE A 44 -3.79 1.05 -0.96
N TRP A 45 -3.84 2.01 -0.05
CA TRP A 45 -2.93 2.11 1.09
C TRP A 45 -3.04 0.89 2.02
N ILE A 46 -4.26 0.43 2.32
CA ILE A 46 -4.51 -0.78 3.12
C ILE A 46 -3.98 -2.02 2.39
N LEU A 47 -4.21 -2.15 1.08
CA LEU A 47 -3.71 -3.27 0.30
C LEU A 47 -2.18 -3.34 0.31
N VAL A 48 -1.51 -2.18 0.22
CA VAL A 48 -0.07 -2.08 0.36
C VAL A 48 0.39 -2.51 1.75
N ALA A 49 -0.29 -2.08 2.82
CA ALA A 49 0.05 -2.51 4.19
C ALA A 49 -0.08 -4.03 4.39
N ILE A 50 -1.17 -4.63 3.90
CA ILE A 50 -1.37 -6.09 3.93
C ILE A 50 -0.31 -6.79 3.10
N TRP A 51 0.06 -6.23 1.94
CA TRP A 51 1.11 -6.76 1.08
C TRP A 51 2.47 -6.75 1.78
N VAL A 52 2.85 -5.66 2.46
CA VAL A 52 4.09 -5.56 3.25
C VAL A 52 4.10 -6.63 4.34
N TYR A 53 3.00 -6.78 5.09
CA TYR A 53 2.88 -7.80 6.12
C TYR A 53 3.13 -9.21 5.57
N LYS A 54 2.48 -9.54 4.44
CA LYS A 54 2.64 -10.85 3.79
C LYS A 54 4.05 -11.04 3.21
N ASP A 55 4.66 -10.02 2.61
CA ASP A 55 6.02 -10.08 2.07
C ASP A 55 7.05 -10.26 3.19
N ALA A 56 6.87 -9.57 4.32
CA ALA A 56 7.74 -9.70 5.48
C ALA A 56 7.65 -11.07 6.16
N ASN A 57 6.44 -11.61 6.35
CA ASN A 57 6.25 -12.95 6.90
C ASN A 57 6.85 -14.04 5.99
N LYS A 58 6.73 -13.89 4.66
CA LYS A 58 7.35 -14.83 3.70
C LYS A 58 8.88 -14.85 3.78
N ARG A 59 9.49 -13.76 4.25
CA ARG A 59 10.95 -13.62 4.39
C ARG A 59 11.47 -14.02 5.77
N GLY A 60 10.62 -14.59 6.63
CA GLY A 60 10.98 -14.98 7.99
C GLY A 60 11.29 -13.81 8.93
N LYS A 61 10.94 -12.57 8.53
CA LYS A 61 10.99 -11.39 9.40
C LYS A 61 9.61 -11.20 10.05
N SER A 62 9.56 -10.57 11.22
CA SER A 62 8.30 -10.29 11.91
C SER A 62 7.45 -9.29 11.10
N GLY A 63 6.47 -9.80 10.34
CA GLY A 63 5.64 -8.96 9.47
C GLY A 63 4.80 -7.94 10.23
N VAL A 64 4.40 -8.25 11.47
CA VAL A 64 3.69 -7.30 12.35
C VAL A 64 4.56 -6.08 12.66
N LEU A 65 5.85 -6.30 12.92
CA LEU A 65 6.79 -5.23 13.28
C LEU A 65 7.00 -4.28 12.08
N TRP A 66 7.15 -4.85 10.88
CA TRP A 66 7.23 -4.08 9.63
C TRP A 66 5.95 -3.35 9.29
N LEU A 67 4.78 -3.95 9.53
CA LEU A 67 3.49 -3.29 9.33
C LEU A 67 3.32 -2.08 10.27
N ILE A 68 3.70 -2.20 11.55
CA ILE A 68 3.67 -1.09 12.51
C ILE A 68 4.57 0.05 12.05
N ILE A 69 5.79 -0.25 11.57
CA ILE A 69 6.73 0.75 11.02
C ILE A 69 6.10 1.47 9.82
N VAL A 70 5.51 0.74 8.87
CA VAL A 70 4.88 1.35 7.69
C VAL A 70 3.69 2.23 8.06
N ILE A 71 2.88 1.83 9.05
CA ILE A 71 1.75 2.65 9.52
C ILE A 71 2.22 3.93 10.22
N LEU A 72 3.27 3.85 11.04
CA LEU A 72 3.79 5.01 11.78
C LEU A 72 4.58 5.99 10.90
N LEU A 73 5.42 5.49 9.99
CA LEU A 73 6.28 6.30 9.13
C LEU A 73 5.62 6.60 7.77
N GLY A 74 4.46 6.04 7.48
CA GLY A 74 3.75 6.25 6.23
C GLY A 74 4.53 5.73 5.02
N LEU A 75 4.57 6.55 3.97
CA LEU A 75 5.35 6.27 2.76
C LEU A 75 6.84 6.06 3.04
N ILE A 76 7.39 6.71 4.07
CA ILE A 76 8.80 6.54 4.44
C ILE A 76 9.05 5.11 4.94
N GLY A 77 8.14 4.56 5.74
CA GLY A 77 8.25 3.17 6.21
C GLY A 77 8.20 2.18 5.05
N LEU A 78 7.37 2.46 4.02
CA LEU A 78 7.31 1.64 2.81
C LEU A 78 8.63 1.68 2.02
N ILE A 79 9.24 2.86 1.89
CA ILE A 79 10.54 3.01 1.23
C ILE A 79 11.62 2.25 2.00
N ILE A 80 11.66 2.39 3.34
CA ILE A 80 12.60 1.64 4.18
C ILE A 80 12.41 0.14 4.00
N TRP A 81 11.15 -0.35 4.00
CA TRP A 81 10.87 -1.75 3.74
C TRP A 81 11.40 -2.21 2.38
N LEU A 82 11.18 -1.42 1.32
CA LEU A 82 11.67 -1.74 -0.03
C LEU A 82 13.20 -1.78 -0.11
N VAL A 83 13.91 -0.91 0.62
CA VAL A 83 15.38 -0.93 0.71
C VAL A 83 15.87 -2.16 1.49
N VAL A 84 15.25 -2.46 2.63
CA VAL A 84 15.60 -3.59 3.51
C VAL A 84 15.12 -4.94 2.96
N ARG A 85 14.28 -4.93 1.92
CA ARG A 85 13.79 -6.12 1.20
C ARG A 85 14.91 -7.03 0.68
N GLY A 86 16.14 -6.52 0.62
CA GLY A 86 17.36 -7.18 0.17
C GLY A 86 17.53 -8.63 0.64
N GLU A 87 17.85 -9.45 -0.37
CA GLU A 87 18.18 -10.89 -0.46
C GLU A 87 17.50 -11.91 0.47
N LYS A 88 17.03 -12.99 -0.17
CA LYS A 88 16.51 -14.17 0.52
C LYS A 88 17.56 -14.57 1.55
N GLN A 89 17.17 -14.69 2.82
CA GLN A 89 18.00 -15.29 3.85
C GLN A 89 18.48 -16.63 3.30
N ALA A 90 19.76 -16.72 2.88
CA ALA A 90 20.36 -17.99 2.51
C ALA A 90 20.20 -18.86 3.76
N SER A 91 19.40 -19.91 3.67
CA SER A 91 19.16 -20.79 4.81
C SER A 91 20.53 -21.24 5.33
N SER A 92 20.82 -20.94 6.59
CA SER A 92 22.07 -21.34 7.22
C SER A 92 21.78 -22.56 8.09
N ARG A 93 22.37 -23.70 7.75
CA ARG A 93 22.30 -24.92 8.57
C ARG A 93 23.48 -24.99 9.52
N ASN A 94 23.26 -25.61 10.67
CA ASN A 94 24.37 -26.00 11.54
C ASN A 94 25.02 -27.29 11.04
N CYS A 95 26.34 -27.31 11.01
CA CYS A 95 27.15 -28.49 10.73
C CYS A 95 26.92 -29.60 11.78
N PRO A 96 26.46 -30.81 11.45
CA PRO A 96 26.25 -31.90 12.41
C PRO A 96 27.53 -32.40 13.10
N ASN A 97 28.71 -32.19 12.51
CA ASN A 97 29.98 -32.62 13.11
C ASN A 97 30.65 -31.53 13.97
N CYS A 98 30.35 -30.25 13.68
CA CYS A 98 31.12 -29.13 14.22
C CYS A 98 30.29 -28.01 14.84
N GLY A 99 28.96 -28.04 14.70
CA GLY A 99 28.00 -27.10 15.28
C GLY A 99 27.99 -25.70 14.67
N ARG A 100 29.00 -25.32 13.88
CA ARG A 100 29.09 -23.98 13.25
C ARG A 100 27.99 -23.78 12.20
N GLY A 101 27.48 -22.56 12.09
CA GLY A 101 26.54 -22.15 11.05
C GLY A 101 27.24 -22.04 9.70
N ILE A 102 26.69 -22.70 8.69
CA ILE A 102 27.20 -22.79 7.32
C ILE A 102 26.02 -22.57 6.38
N PRO A 103 26.18 -21.85 5.26
CA PRO A 103 25.08 -21.72 4.30
C PRO A 103 24.70 -23.10 3.75
N GLU A 104 23.40 -23.32 3.48
CA GLU A 104 22.86 -24.63 3.12
C GLU A 104 23.33 -25.15 1.76
N ASP A 105 23.78 -24.26 0.88
CA ASP A 105 24.38 -24.57 -0.41
C ASP A 105 25.84 -25.04 -0.33
N ALA A 106 26.48 -24.94 0.85
CA ALA A 106 27.83 -25.43 1.02
C ALA A 106 27.87 -26.97 0.94
N ARG A 107 28.59 -27.50 -0.05
CA ARG A 107 28.85 -28.94 -0.25
C ARG A 107 29.80 -29.55 0.79
N SER A 108 30.65 -28.73 1.39
CA SER A 108 31.59 -29.16 2.42
C SER A 108 31.74 -28.08 3.48
N CYS A 109 31.99 -28.52 4.73
CA CYS A 109 32.29 -27.61 5.81
C CYS A 109 33.73 -27.09 5.70
N PRO A 110 33.97 -25.76 5.67
CA PRO A 110 35.33 -25.20 5.61
C PRO A 110 36.12 -25.40 6.91
N TYR A 111 35.44 -25.70 8.02
CA TYR A 111 36.07 -25.85 9.34
C TYR A 111 36.43 -27.29 9.70
N CYS A 112 35.65 -28.27 9.22
CA CYS A 112 35.85 -29.69 9.56
C CYS A 112 35.99 -30.61 8.34
N ASN A 113 35.92 -30.07 7.11
CA ASN A 113 35.98 -30.81 5.86
C ASN A 113 34.97 -31.96 5.71
N LYS A 114 33.92 -32.01 6.54
CA LYS A 114 32.79 -32.93 6.35
C LYS A 114 32.09 -32.55 5.04
N LYS A 115 32.03 -33.50 4.10
CA LYS A 115 31.20 -33.39 2.90
C LYS A 115 29.77 -33.71 3.28
N PHE A 116 28.85 -32.89 2.80
CA PHE A 116 27.43 -33.15 2.91
C PHE A 116 27.06 -33.84 1.61
N GLU A 117 27.11 -35.17 1.63
CA GLU A 117 26.58 -35.96 0.53
C GLU A 117 25.08 -35.61 0.39
N GLU A 118 24.68 -35.40 -0.85
CA GLU A 118 23.34 -34.91 -1.25
C GLU A 118 22.25 -35.93 -0.89
#